data_AF-A0A8T7KER0-F1
#
_entry.id   AF-A0A8T7KER0-F1
#
_cell.length_a   1.000
_cell.length_b   1.000
_cell.length_c   1.000
_cell.angle_alpha   90.00
_cell.angle_beta   90.00
_cell.angle_gamma   90.00
#
_symmetry.space_group_name_H-M   'P 1'
#
loop_
_entity.id
_entity.type
_entity.pdbx_description
1 polymer ?
#
loop_
_entity_poly.entity_id
_entity_poly.type
_entity_poly.pdbx_seq_one_letter_code
_entity_poly.pdbx_strand_id
1 'polypeptide(L)'
;MIGHGDAHNGNVFFQQGSLLYFDPAFAGRHHPLLDVVKPLFHNVFAMWMYFPHDKSAKTTITFKRQGDLWSVEHDYALHAVRSMFLRSKVEHVLTPIVLALKRRGWLSADWRAFLKAALLCCPLLTMNLLASEKFPPSITLLGLTMAVEMGGESQGQRSLIDRTLDDIEKSL
;
A
#
# COMPACT_ATOMS: atom_id res chain seq x y z
N MET A 1 -13.82 -15.31 3.68
CA MET A 1 -14.92 -14.65 2.95
C MET A 1 -14.70 -14.85 1.46
N ILE A 2 -15.69 -14.57 0.60
CA ILE A 2 -15.42 -14.41 -0.84
C ILE A 2 -15.08 -12.93 -1.08
N GLY A 3 -13.87 -12.64 -1.54
CA GLY A 3 -13.44 -11.28 -1.87
C GLY A 3 -13.19 -11.13 -3.37
N HIS A 4 -12.99 -9.89 -3.83
CA HIS A 4 -12.70 -9.59 -5.23
C HIS A 4 -11.27 -9.96 -5.64
N GLY A 5 -10.33 -9.91 -4.70
CA GLY A 5 -8.90 -10.18 -4.91
C GLY A 5 -8.14 -9.08 -5.67
N ASP A 6 -8.86 -8.13 -6.29
CA ASP A 6 -8.27 -7.10 -7.14
C ASP A 6 -9.03 -5.75 -7.13
N ALA A 7 -9.55 -5.35 -5.98
CA ALA A 7 -10.49 -4.23 -5.84
C ALA A 7 -9.83 -2.82 -5.84
N HIS A 8 -8.88 -2.54 -6.72
CA HIS A 8 -8.26 -1.21 -6.85
C HIS A 8 -8.97 -0.31 -7.89
N ASN A 9 -8.60 0.97 -7.96
CA ASN A 9 -9.25 1.96 -8.84
C ASN A 9 -9.15 1.64 -10.34
N GLY A 10 -8.27 0.74 -10.75
CA GLY A 10 -8.21 0.27 -12.15
C GLY A 10 -9.40 -0.64 -12.50
N ASN A 11 -10.04 -1.23 -11.50
CA ASN A 11 -11.11 -2.22 -11.62
C ASN A 11 -12.46 -1.67 -11.11
N VAL A 12 -12.67 -0.36 -11.21
CA VAL A 12 -13.91 0.32 -10.82
C VAL A 12 -14.39 1.22 -11.95
N PHE A 13 -15.62 1.05 -12.39
CA PHE A 13 -16.33 2.01 -13.22
C PHE A 13 -17.19 2.94 -12.36
N PHE A 14 -17.30 4.19 -12.79
CA PHE A 14 -18.33 5.10 -12.33
C PHE A 14 -19.43 5.17 -13.39
N GLN A 15 -20.62 4.66 -13.05
CA GLN A 15 -21.77 4.60 -13.95
C GLN A 15 -23.01 5.14 -13.24
N GLN A 16 -23.62 6.19 -13.81
CA GLN A 16 -24.90 6.74 -13.35
C GLN A 16 -24.96 7.06 -11.84
N GLY A 17 -23.89 7.64 -11.29
CA GLY A 17 -23.83 7.96 -9.86
C GLY A 17 -23.48 6.78 -8.94
N SER A 18 -23.22 5.60 -9.50
CA SER A 18 -22.80 4.41 -8.76
C SER A 18 -21.39 3.97 -9.13
N LEU A 19 -20.75 3.21 -8.23
CA LEU A 19 -19.47 2.58 -8.46
C LEU A 19 -19.69 1.08 -8.69
N LEU A 20 -19.12 0.54 -9.77
CA LEU A 20 -19.22 -0.86 -10.13
C LEU A 20 -17.82 -1.48 -10.24
N TYR A 21 -17.56 -2.49 -9.42
CA TYR A 21 -16.35 -3.30 -9.56
C TYR A 21 -16.46 -4.24 -10.76
N PHE A 22 -15.35 -4.45 -11.48
CA PHE A 22 -15.24 -5.38 -12.59
C PHE A 22 -13.90 -6.13 -12.54
N ASP A 23 -13.72 -7.13 -13.40
CA ASP A 23 -12.53 -7.97 -13.47
C ASP A 23 -12.16 -8.69 -12.14
N PRO A 24 -13.03 -9.57 -11.62
CA PRO A 24 -12.75 -10.36 -10.43
C PRO A 24 -11.83 -11.57 -10.74
N ALA A 25 -10.79 -11.40 -11.56
CA ALA A 25 -9.89 -12.48 -12.00
C ALA A 25 -9.22 -13.23 -10.82
N PHE A 26 -9.06 -12.54 -9.68
CA PHE A 26 -8.49 -13.08 -8.45
C PHE A 26 -9.53 -13.29 -7.34
N ALA A 27 -10.82 -13.28 -7.69
CA ALA A 27 -11.87 -13.50 -6.69
C ALA A 27 -11.87 -14.93 -6.19
N GLY A 28 -12.21 -15.10 -4.92
CA GLY A 28 -12.18 -16.39 -4.29
C GLY A 28 -12.25 -16.30 -2.78
N ARG A 29 -12.01 -17.44 -2.13
CA ARG A 29 -11.98 -17.52 -0.67
C ARG A 29 -10.61 -17.09 -0.16
N HIS A 30 -10.56 -15.92 0.47
CA HIS A 30 -9.34 -15.43 1.14
C HIS A 30 -9.64 -14.69 2.44
N HIS A 31 -8.54 -14.31 3.11
CA HIS A 31 -8.59 -13.50 4.32
C HIS A 31 -9.09 -12.08 3.98
N PRO A 32 -10.03 -11.50 4.73
CA PRO A 32 -10.58 -10.17 4.43
C PRO A 32 -9.52 -9.07 4.28
N LEU A 33 -8.45 -9.14 5.07
CA LEU A 33 -7.36 -8.18 4.99
C LEU A 33 -6.62 -8.21 3.65
N LEU A 34 -6.59 -9.34 2.93
CA LEU A 34 -5.98 -9.37 1.60
C LEU A 34 -6.78 -8.57 0.58
N ASP A 35 -8.11 -8.51 0.74
CA ASP A 35 -8.98 -7.77 -0.19
C ASP A 35 -8.78 -6.26 -0.12
N VAL A 36 -8.27 -5.76 1.01
CA VAL A 36 -8.00 -4.32 1.22
C VAL A 36 -6.56 -3.92 0.88
N VAL A 37 -5.64 -4.87 0.78
CA VAL A 37 -4.20 -4.62 0.54
C VAL A 37 -3.97 -3.89 -0.77
N LYS A 38 -4.51 -4.43 -1.87
CA LYS A 38 -4.29 -3.86 -3.20
C LYS A 38 -4.89 -2.45 -3.35
N PRO A 39 -6.15 -2.17 -2.93
CA PRO A 39 -6.64 -0.80 -2.94
C PRO A 39 -5.87 0.11 -1.99
N LEU A 40 -5.44 -0.36 -0.81
CA LEU A 40 -4.64 0.47 0.10
C LEU A 40 -3.30 0.87 -0.51
N PHE A 41 -2.64 -0.03 -1.24
CA PHE A 41 -1.39 0.28 -1.93
C PHE A 41 -1.60 1.05 -3.23
N HIS A 42 -2.34 0.49 -4.18
CA HIS A 42 -2.47 1.03 -5.54
C HIS A 42 -3.26 2.35 -5.59
N ASN A 43 -4.23 2.54 -4.69
CA ASN A 43 -5.01 3.76 -4.67
C ASN A 43 -4.34 4.88 -3.87
N VAL A 44 -3.28 4.60 -3.10
CA VAL A 44 -2.62 5.60 -2.26
C VAL A 44 -1.17 5.80 -2.68
N PHE A 45 -0.36 4.75 -2.59
CA PHE A 45 1.10 4.83 -2.60
C PHE A 45 1.73 4.62 -3.99
N ALA A 46 1.04 3.95 -4.91
CA ALA A 46 1.62 3.50 -6.18
C ALA A 46 1.80 4.57 -7.28
N MET A 47 1.69 5.86 -6.99
CA MET A 47 1.79 6.90 -8.04
C MET A 47 3.15 6.93 -8.75
N TRP A 48 4.24 6.61 -8.05
CA TRP A 48 5.58 6.48 -8.64
C TRP A 48 5.67 5.31 -9.61
N MET A 49 4.86 4.27 -9.41
CA MET A 49 4.86 3.08 -10.25
C MET A 49 4.14 3.33 -11.58
N TYR A 50 3.09 4.17 -11.57
CA TYR A 50 2.32 4.52 -12.77
C TYR A 50 2.92 5.67 -13.59
N PHE A 51 3.60 6.62 -12.93
CA PHE A 51 4.19 7.79 -13.57
C PHE A 51 5.68 7.94 -13.18
N PRO A 52 6.52 6.95 -13.50
CA PRO A 52 7.90 6.89 -12.97
C PRO A 52 8.75 8.08 -13.41
N HIS A 53 8.71 8.47 -14.69
CA HIS A 53 9.49 9.60 -15.17
C HIS A 53 9.04 10.94 -14.57
N ASP A 54 7.74 11.19 -14.50
CA ASP A 54 7.18 12.40 -13.88
C ASP A 54 7.55 12.51 -12.40
N LYS A 55 7.54 11.39 -11.68
CA LYS A 55 7.94 11.35 -10.28
C LYS A 55 9.44 11.49 -10.11
N SER A 56 10.24 10.89 -10.98
CA SER A 56 11.70 11.05 -10.95
C SER A 56 12.11 12.51 -11.15
N ALA A 57 11.42 13.25 -12.02
CA ALA A 57 11.73 14.65 -12.28
C ALA A 57 11.37 15.61 -11.13
N LYS A 58 10.52 15.16 -10.18
CA LYS A 58 9.94 16.01 -9.12
C LYS A 58 10.30 15.55 -7.71
N THR A 59 11.07 14.48 -7.59
CA THR A 59 11.43 13.87 -6.30
C THR A 59 12.94 13.89 -6.16
N THR A 60 13.42 14.51 -5.10
CA THR A 60 14.82 14.42 -4.70
C THR A 60 15.03 13.13 -3.92
N ILE A 61 15.99 12.32 -4.35
CA ILE A 61 16.35 11.06 -3.69
C ILE A 61 17.87 11.03 -3.52
N THR A 62 18.33 10.90 -2.29
CA THR A 62 19.75 10.71 -1.98
C THR A 62 19.97 9.33 -1.39
N PHE A 63 21.14 8.76 -1.68
CA PHE A 63 21.53 7.43 -1.24
C PHE A 63 22.93 7.47 -0.66
N LYS A 64 23.09 6.88 0.52
CA LYS A 64 24.37 6.65 1.17
C LYS A 64 24.43 5.21 1.64
N ARG A 65 25.55 4.53 1.39
CA ARG A 65 25.82 3.19 1.90
C ARG A 65 26.97 3.22 2.88
N GLN A 66 26.77 2.62 4.05
CA GLN A 66 27.81 2.44 5.07
C GLN A 66 27.82 0.95 5.47
N GLY A 67 28.72 0.17 4.86
CA GLY A 67 28.71 -1.29 5.00
C GLY A 67 27.42 -1.90 4.49
N ASP A 68 26.68 -2.56 5.39
CA ASP A 68 25.37 -3.18 5.11
C ASP A 68 24.18 -2.24 5.37
N LEU A 69 24.44 -1.05 5.93
CA LEU A 69 23.40 -0.04 6.13
C LEU A 69 23.23 0.81 4.88
N TRP A 70 22.01 0.83 4.36
CA TRP A 70 21.59 1.72 3.29
C TRP A 70 20.74 2.84 3.88
N SER A 71 21.16 4.09 3.69
CA SER A 71 20.39 5.27 4.02
C SER A 71 19.86 5.89 2.74
N VAL A 72 18.54 5.98 2.64
CA VAL A 72 17.83 6.61 1.52
C VAL A 72 17.02 7.76 2.09
N GLU A 73 17.29 8.97 1.64
CA GLU A 73 16.49 10.15 2.00
C GLU A 73 15.76 10.63 0.76
N HIS A 74 14.45 10.86 0.88
CA HIS A 74 13.64 11.37 -0.23
C HIS A 74 12.55 12.33 0.24
N ASP A 75 12.12 13.22 -0.65
CA ASP A 75 11.01 14.16 -0.42
C ASP A 75 9.69 13.71 -1.06
N TYR A 76 9.58 12.44 -1.47
CA TYR A 76 8.37 11.90 -2.07
C TYR A 76 7.16 12.07 -1.14
N ALA A 77 6.22 12.92 -1.57
CA ALA A 77 4.99 13.20 -0.83
C ALA A 77 3.76 12.66 -1.55
N LEU A 78 2.80 12.14 -0.76
CA LEU A 78 1.48 11.78 -1.28
C LEU A 78 0.73 13.03 -1.74
N HIS A 79 0.13 12.94 -2.93
CA HIS A 79 -0.79 13.96 -3.41
C HIS A 79 -2.04 14.03 -2.51
N ALA A 80 -2.64 15.21 -2.34
CA ALA A 80 -3.80 15.40 -1.45
C ALA A 80 -4.96 14.43 -1.73
N VAL A 81 -5.24 14.15 -3.00
CA VAL A 81 -6.24 13.15 -3.43
C VAL A 81 -5.88 11.73 -2.96
N ARG A 82 -4.60 11.35 -2.99
CA ARG A 82 -4.12 10.04 -2.50
C ARG A 82 -4.22 9.96 -0.97
N SER A 83 -3.91 11.06 -0.26
CA SER A 83 -4.13 11.17 1.18
C SER A 83 -5.62 11.09 1.55
N MET A 84 -6.50 11.66 0.73
CA MET A 84 -7.96 11.51 0.87
C MET A 84 -8.38 10.04 0.70
N PHE A 85 -7.85 9.32 -0.30
CA PHE A 85 -8.13 7.89 -0.46
C PHE A 85 -7.64 7.07 0.74
N LEU A 86 -6.43 7.35 1.25
CA LEU A 86 -5.92 6.66 2.44
C LEU A 86 -6.89 6.79 3.61
N ARG A 87 -7.23 8.03 3.95
CA ARG A 87 -8.16 8.33 5.05
C ARG A 87 -9.50 7.62 4.86
N SER A 88 -10.13 7.77 3.69
CA SER A 88 -11.40 7.13 3.39
C SER A 88 -11.35 5.59 3.50
N LYS A 89 -10.28 4.95 2.99
CA LYS A 89 -10.11 3.49 3.09
C LYS A 89 -9.85 3.04 4.52
N VAL A 90 -9.11 3.81 5.29
CA VAL A 90 -8.83 3.50 6.70
C VAL A 90 -10.10 3.61 7.54
N GLU A 91 -10.80 4.74 7.44
CA GLU A 91 -11.98 5.06 8.25
C GLU A 91 -13.16 4.16 7.91
N HIS A 92 -13.43 3.93 6.62
CA HIS A 92 -14.66 3.25 6.19
C HIS A 92 -14.49 1.78 5.84
N VAL A 93 -13.25 1.26 5.71
CA VAL A 93 -13.02 -0.12 5.27
C VAL A 93 -12.08 -0.87 6.22
N LEU A 94 -10.83 -0.45 6.35
CA LEU A 94 -9.83 -1.20 7.12
C LEU A 94 -10.18 -1.27 8.62
N THR A 95 -10.45 -0.12 9.26
CA THR A 95 -10.78 -0.08 10.69
C THR A 95 -12.06 -0.88 11.00
N PRO A 96 -13.17 -0.71 10.25
CA PRO A 96 -14.35 -1.54 10.46
C PRO A 96 -14.12 -3.04 10.26
N ILE A 97 -13.32 -3.46 9.27
CA ILE A 97 -13.00 -4.87 9.04
C ILE A 97 -12.21 -5.45 10.21
N VAL A 98 -11.16 -4.75 10.66
CA VAL A 98 -10.31 -5.19 11.77
C VAL A 98 -11.13 -5.32 13.06
N LEU A 99 -11.96 -4.34 13.39
CA LEU A 99 -12.87 -4.40 14.54
C LEU A 99 -13.90 -5.53 14.41
N ALA A 100 -14.46 -5.74 13.22
CA ALA A 100 -15.44 -6.79 12.97
C ALA A 100 -14.83 -8.20 13.06
N LEU A 101 -13.55 -8.35 12.68
CA LEU A 101 -12.78 -9.57 12.88
C LEU A 101 -12.51 -9.81 14.37
N LYS A 102 -12.11 -8.76 15.11
CA LYS A 102 -11.86 -8.84 16.56
C LYS A 102 -13.11 -9.26 17.33
N ARG A 103 -14.26 -8.62 17.07
CA ARG A 103 -15.54 -8.95 17.71
C ARG A 103 -15.98 -10.38 17.47
N ARG A 104 -15.59 -11.00 16.35
CA ARG A 104 -15.90 -12.40 16.03
C ARG A 104 -14.87 -13.39 16.54
N GLY A 105 -13.79 -12.93 17.18
CA GLY A 105 -12.66 -13.78 17.57
C GLY A 105 -11.86 -14.32 16.39
N TRP A 106 -11.94 -13.67 15.22
CA TRP A 106 -11.27 -14.09 13.97
C TRP A 106 -10.04 -13.25 13.64
N LEU A 107 -9.77 -12.19 14.41
CA LEU A 107 -8.56 -11.40 14.22
C LEU A 107 -7.38 -12.13 14.86
N SER A 108 -6.41 -12.54 14.05
CA SER A 108 -5.17 -13.13 14.53
C SER A 108 -4.33 -12.09 15.31
N ALA A 109 -3.51 -12.55 16.25
CA ALA A 109 -2.62 -11.67 17.01
C ALA A 109 -1.56 -10.99 16.12
N ASP A 110 -1.19 -11.61 15.00
CA ASP A 110 -0.21 -11.13 14.02
C ASP A 110 -0.84 -10.41 12.81
N TRP A 111 -2.11 -10.01 12.89
CA TRP A 111 -2.85 -9.43 11.76
C TRP A 111 -2.13 -8.24 11.10
N ARG A 112 -1.43 -7.43 11.90
CA ARG A 112 -0.63 -6.29 11.45
C ARG A 112 0.53 -6.76 10.58
N ALA A 113 1.32 -7.71 11.08
CA ALA A 113 2.44 -8.29 10.35
C ALA A 113 1.98 -8.96 9.05
N PHE A 114 0.85 -9.68 9.10
CA PHE A 114 0.21 -10.26 7.92
C PHE A 114 -0.18 -9.20 6.88
N LEU A 115 -0.84 -8.11 7.30
CA LEU A 115 -1.24 -7.02 6.41
C LEU A 115 -0.02 -6.35 5.77
N LYS A 116 1.03 -6.09 6.55
CA LYS A 116 2.26 -5.46 6.08
C LYS A 116 3.05 -6.33 5.11
N ALA A 117 3.16 -7.63 5.40
CA ALA A 117 3.76 -8.59 4.46
C ALA A 117 3.01 -8.58 3.12
N ALA A 118 1.68 -8.52 3.14
CA ALA A 118 0.88 -8.42 1.93
C ALA A 118 1.08 -7.07 1.20
N LEU A 119 1.21 -5.95 1.92
CA LEU A 119 1.50 -4.63 1.33
C LEU A 119 2.89 -4.58 0.65
N LEU A 120 3.90 -5.23 1.23
CA LEU A 120 5.24 -5.37 0.63
C LEU A 120 5.17 -6.09 -0.73
N CYS A 121 4.28 -7.06 -0.89
CA CYS A 121 4.13 -7.79 -2.13
C CYS A 121 3.54 -6.94 -3.27
N CYS A 122 2.74 -5.92 -2.98
CA CYS A 122 2.06 -5.12 -4.01
C CYS A 122 3.00 -4.54 -5.08
N PRO A 123 4.05 -3.78 -4.74
CA PRO A 123 4.97 -3.24 -5.75
C PRO A 123 5.84 -4.33 -6.40
N LEU A 124 6.11 -5.43 -5.71
CA LEU A 124 7.03 -6.49 -6.18
C LEU A 124 6.36 -7.49 -7.12
N LEU A 125 5.05 -7.74 -6.95
CA LEU A 125 4.30 -8.69 -7.77
C LEU A 125 3.61 -8.03 -8.97
N THR A 126 3.35 -6.71 -8.91
CA THR A 126 2.59 -6.06 -9.99
C THR A 126 3.47 -5.71 -11.20
N MET A 127 4.70 -5.26 -10.98
CA MET A 127 5.58 -4.77 -12.04
C MET A 127 7.02 -5.23 -11.80
N ASN A 128 7.75 -5.48 -12.88
CA ASN A 128 9.19 -5.69 -12.80
C ASN A 128 9.90 -4.36 -12.49
N LEU A 129 10.25 -4.11 -11.23
CA LEU A 129 10.94 -2.87 -10.81
C LEU A 129 12.37 -2.74 -11.35
N LEU A 130 12.92 -3.83 -11.91
CA LEU A 130 14.25 -3.86 -12.54
C LEU A 130 14.20 -3.54 -14.04
N ALA A 131 13.01 -3.33 -14.60
CA ALA A 131 12.81 -2.90 -15.99
C ALA A 131 13.29 -1.46 -16.18
N SER A 132 14.58 -1.30 -16.51
CA SER A 132 15.25 0.00 -16.61
C SER A 132 14.72 0.88 -17.74
N GLU A 133 14.05 0.30 -18.74
CA GLU A 133 13.33 1.00 -19.79
C GLU A 133 12.11 1.75 -19.26
N LYS A 134 11.56 1.30 -18.13
CA LYS A 134 10.35 1.86 -17.51
C LYS A 134 10.63 2.65 -16.24
N PHE A 135 11.56 2.16 -15.42
CA PHE A 135 11.88 2.73 -14.12
C PHE A 135 13.27 3.34 -14.13
N PRO A 136 13.40 4.68 -14.01
CA PRO A 136 14.68 5.30 -13.71
C PRO A 136 15.28 4.72 -12.43
N PRO A 137 16.63 4.62 -12.29
CA PRO A 137 17.26 4.03 -11.11
C PRO A 137 16.82 4.63 -9.77
N SER A 138 16.57 5.95 -9.73
CA SER A 138 16.03 6.66 -8.58
C SER A 138 14.65 6.15 -8.16
N ILE A 139 13.79 5.81 -9.12
CA ILE A 139 12.45 5.29 -8.88
C ILE A 139 12.48 3.80 -8.52
N THR A 140 13.40 3.02 -9.08
CA THR A 140 13.64 1.65 -8.59
C THR A 140 14.06 1.67 -7.11
N LEU A 141 14.96 2.58 -6.72
CA LEU A 141 15.35 2.76 -5.32
C LEU A 141 14.18 3.21 -4.43
N LEU A 142 13.37 4.16 -4.92
CA LEU A 142 12.14 4.57 -4.22
C LEU A 142 11.17 3.39 -4.04
N GLY A 143 11.01 2.57 -5.08
CA GLY A 143 10.15 1.39 -5.06
C GLY A 143 10.61 0.35 -4.03
N LEU A 144 11.92 0.09 -3.95
CA LEU A 144 12.49 -0.77 -2.90
C LEU A 144 12.28 -0.17 -1.51
N THR A 145 12.56 1.13 -1.34
CA THR A 145 12.37 1.84 -0.06
C THR A 145 10.92 1.74 0.40
N MET A 146 9.96 1.93 -0.51
CA MET A 146 8.54 1.82 -0.20
C MET A 146 8.11 0.38 0.08
N ALA A 147 8.65 -0.63 -0.62
CA ALA A 147 8.38 -2.03 -0.30
C ALA A 147 8.85 -2.38 1.13
N VAL A 148 10.04 -1.89 1.53
CA VAL A 148 10.57 -2.04 2.90
C VAL A 148 9.68 -1.31 3.91
N GLU A 149 9.26 -0.07 3.64
CA GLU A 149 8.35 0.69 4.51
C GLU A 149 7.00 -0.02 4.71
N MET A 150 6.46 -0.63 3.64
CA MET A 150 5.19 -1.34 3.69
C MET A 150 5.28 -2.65 4.47
N GLY A 151 6.40 -3.38 4.37
CA GLY A 151 6.59 -4.68 4.99
C GLY A 151 7.17 -4.66 6.39
N GLY A 152 8.09 -3.73 6.67
CA GLY A 152 8.86 -3.66 7.91
C GLY A 152 8.32 -2.63 8.90
N GLU A 153 8.48 -2.86 10.20
CA GLU A 153 8.16 -1.86 11.23
C GLU A 153 9.20 -0.75 11.30
N SER A 154 8.73 0.50 11.34
CA SER A 154 9.59 1.66 11.51
C SER A 154 10.29 1.64 12.87
N GLN A 155 11.59 1.93 12.86
CA GLN A 155 12.38 2.18 14.06
C GLN A 155 12.62 3.69 14.20
N GLY A 156 12.25 4.27 15.35
CA GLY A 156 12.34 5.72 15.57
C GLY A 156 11.22 6.50 14.89
N GLN A 157 11.43 6.98 13.67
CA GLN A 157 10.42 7.76 12.94
C GLN A 157 9.38 6.83 12.32
N ARG A 158 8.15 6.84 12.85
CA ARG A 158 7.04 6.05 12.31
C ARG A 158 6.68 6.50 10.89
N SER A 159 6.56 5.58 9.95
CA SER A 159 6.05 5.82 8.60
C SER A 159 4.56 6.20 8.61
N LEU A 160 4.04 6.65 7.47
CA LEU A 160 2.62 6.99 7.38
C LEU A 160 1.73 5.75 7.59
N ILE A 161 2.09 4.63 6.98
CA ILE A 161 1.33 3.37 7.16
C ILE A 161 1.42 2.90 8.61
N ASP A 162 2.58 3.04 9.27
CA ASP A 162 2.73 2.62 10.65
C ASP A 162 1.89 3.45 11.61
N ARG A 163 1.90 4.77 11.50
CA ARG A 163 1.03 5.64 12.32
C ARG A 163 -0.45 5.29 12.10
N THR A 164 -0.82 5.01 10.85
CA THR A 164 -2.19 4.61 10.50
C THR A 164 -2.58 3.31 11.22
N LEU A 165 -1.71 2.31 11.22
CA LEU A 165 -1.98 1.03 11.88
C LEU A 165 -1.93 1.16 13.41
N ASP A 166 -1.07 2.02 13.96
CA ASP A 166 -1.01 2.33 15.39
C ASP A 166 -2.36 2.89 15.89
N ASP A 167 -2.99 3.77 15.11
CA ASP A 167 -4.29 4.34 15.46
C ASP A 167 -5.44 3.32 15.40
N ILE A 168 -5.35 2.35 14.49
CA ILE A 168 -6.30 1.22 14.44
C ILE A 168 -6.11 0.32 15.66
N GLU A 169 -4.86 0.01 16.03
CA GLU A 169 -4.57 -0.82 17.20
C GLU A 169 -5.07 -0.20 18.50
N LYS A 170 -5.00 1.12 18.66
CA LYS A 170 -5.59 1.83 19.81
C LYS A 170 -7.10 1.67 19.91
N SER A 171 -7.76 1.31 18.81
CA SER A 171 -9.22 1.14 18.73
C SER A 171 -9.68 -0.30 18.95
N LEU A 172 -8.76 -1.27 19.05
CA LEU A 172 -9.01 -2.71 19.23
C LEU A 172 -9.28 -3.12 20.68
#